data_AF-A0A3D1ZC18-F1
#
_entry.id   AF-A0A3D1ZC18-F1
#
_cell.length_a   1.000
_cell.length_b   1.000
_cell.length_c   1.000
_cell.angle_alpha   90.00
_cell.angle_beta   90.00
_cell.angle_gamma   90.00
#
_symmetry.space_group_name_H-M   'P 1'
#
loop_
_entity.id
_entity.type
_entity.pdbx_description
1 polymer ?
#
loop_
_entity_poly.entity_id
_entity_poly.type
_entity_poly.pdbx_seq_one_letter_code
_entity_poly.pdbx_strand_id
1 'polypeptide(L)' 'ERAVLGASHLAFNVTDIQEIFSRMLEAGAKELNPPVEVAPGRIVCYLQDPDGNWIELLDIS' A
#
# COMPACT_ATOMS: atom_id res chain seq x y z
N GLU A 1 5.32 -13.26 8.45
CA GLU A 1 4.33 -13.42 9.54
C GLU A 1 3.98 -11.99 9.98
N ARG A 2 2.74 -11.54 10.17
CA ARG A 2 1.50 -12.20 10.61
C ARG A 2 0.25 -11.47 10.07
N ALA A 3 -0.79 -12.23 9.74
CA ALA A 3 -2.17 -11.76 9.91
C ALA A 3 -2.57 -12.15 11.34
N VAL A 4 -2.50 -11.21 12.28
CA VAL A 4 -3.01 -11.40 13.65
C VAL A 4 -4.46 -10.91 13.67
N LEU A 5 -5.35 -11.59 14.40
CA LEU A 5 -6.66 -11.03 14.72
C LEU A 5 -6.46 -9.70 15.46
N GLY A 6 -6.79 -8.59 14.80
CA GLY A 6 -6.52 -7.22 15.28
C GLY A 6 -5.33 -6.50 14.65
N ALA A 7 -4.63 -7.10 13.67
CA ALA A 7 -3.59 -6.42 12.90
C ALA A 7 -4.23 -5.38 11.96
N SER A 8 -4.35 -4.15 12.44
CA SER A 8 -4.74 -2.99 11.63
C SER A 8 -3.58 -2.61 10.71
N HIS A 9 -3.84 -2.49 9.41
CA HIS A 9 -2.94 -1.78 8.50
C HIS A 9 -3.12 -0.27 8.69
N LEU A 10 -2.11 0.50 8.28
CA LEU A 10 -2.26 1.94 8.10
C LEU A 10 -2.57 2.23 6.64
N ALA A 11 -3.74 2.82 6.39
CA ALA A 11 -4.17 3.23 5.06
C ALA A 11 -3.91 4.72 4.84
N PHE A 12 -3.28 5.04 3.71
CA PHE A 12 -3.04 6.42 3.28
C PHE A 12 -3.74 6.66 1.95
N ASN A 13 -4.59 7.69 1.90
CA ASN A 13 -5.06 8.22 0.63
C ASN A 13 -3.96 9.11 0.06
N VAL A 14 -3.53 8.80 -1.15
CA VAL A 14 -2.41 9.45 -1.83
C VAL A 14 -2.85 10.01 -3.17
N THR A 15 -2.08 10.95 -3.69
CA THR A 15 -2.21 11.44 -5.07
C THR A 15 -1.14 10.75 -5.90
N ASP A 16 -1.55 10.11 -6.99
CA ASP A 16 -0.67 9.30 -7.85
C ASP A 16 -0.06 8.10 -7.13
N ILE A 17 -0.86 7.04 -6.98
CA ILE A 17 -0.40 5.80 -6.36
C ILE A 17 0.79 5.15 -7.09
N GLN A 18 0.97 5.39 -8.40
CA GLN A 18 2.09 4.79 -9.14
C GLN A 18 3.41 5.44 -8.72
N GLU A 19 3.43 6.77 -8.62
CA GLU A 19 4.60 7.51 -8.14
C GLU A 19 4.95 7.11 -6.70
N ILE A 20 3.97 7.14 -5.80
CA ILE A 20 4.20 6.83 -4.38
C ILE A 20 4.63 5.38 -4.19
N PHE A 21 4.02 4.44 -4.90
CA PHE A 21 4.43 3.05 -4.86
C PHE A 21 5.90 2.87 -5.26
N SER A 22 6.33 3.46 -6.39
CA SER A 22 7.73 3.41 -6.83
C SER A 22 8.69 3.97 -5.77
N ARG A 23 8.34 5.13 -5.20
CA ARG A 23 9.14 5.79 -4.16
C ARG A 23 9.23 4.97 -2.88
N MET A 24 8.16 4.28 -2.49
CA MET A 24 8.17 3.39 -1.33
C MET A 24 9.11 2.21 -1.54
N LEU A 25 9.12 1.60 -2.73
CA LEU A 25 10.05 0.51 -3.06
C LEU A 25 11.51 1.00 -3.06
N GLU A 26 11.78 2.17 -3.64
CA GLU A 26 13.11 2.80 -3.59
C GLU A 26 13.58 3.09 -2.16
N ALA A 27 12.64 3.41 -1.27
CA ALA A 27 12.89 3.64 0.16
C ALA A 27 13.02 2.35 0.99
N GLY A 28 12.91 1.17 0.38
CA GLY A 28 13.08 -0.13 1.04
C GLY A 28 11.79 -0.79 1.52
N ALA A 29 10.62 -0.28 1.13
CA ALA A 29 9.37 -1.00 1.35
C ALA A 29 9.36 -2.31 0.54
N LYS A 30 8.70 -3.32 1.10
CA LYS A 30 8.46 -4.60 0.44
C LYS A 30 7.08 -4.60 -0.20
N GLU A 31 7.04 -4.83 -1.51
CA GLU A 31 5.80 -5.09 -2.23
C GLU A 31 5.07 -6.34 -1.73
N LEU A 32 3.75 -6.22 -1.54
CA LEU A 32 2.85 -7.37 -1.40
C LEU A 32 2.01 -7.57 -2.67
N ASN A 33 1.57 -6.46 -3.29
CA ASN A 33 0.96 -6.45 -4.62
C ASN A 33 1.17 -5.09 -5.31
N PRO A 34 1.15 -5.03 -6.65
CA PRO A 34 1.21 -3.77 -7.36
C PRO A 34 -0.12 -3.01 -7.25
N PRO A 35 -0.13 -1.68 -7.50
CA PRO A 35 -1.36 -0.90 -7.61
C PRO A 35 -2.35 -1.54 -8.58
N VAL A 36 -3.57 -1.80 -8.12
CA VAL A 36 -4.63 -2.45 -8.88
C VAL A 36 -5.94 -1.69 -8.72
N GLU A 37 -6.67 -1.52 -9.82
CA GLU A 37 -8.01 -0.93 -9.80
C GLU A 37 -9.01 -1.98 -9.29
N VAL A 38 -9.67 -1.69 -8.15
CA VAL A 38 -10.63 -2.59 -7.50
C VAL A 38 -12.09 -2.19 -7.75
N ALA A 39 -12.29 -0.95 -8.18
CA ALA A 39 -13.56 -0.38 -8.61
C ALA A 39 -13.25 0.86 -9.49
N PRO A 40 -14.19 1.32 -10.34
CA PRO A 40 -13.95 2.48 -11.20
C PRO A 40 -13.40 3.68 -10.43
N GLY A 41 -12.18 4.12 -10.77
CA GLY A 41 -11.50 5.25 -10.12
C GLY A 41 -10.96 4.97 -8.72
N ARG A 42 -10.82 3.70 -8.32
CA ARG A 42 -10.28 3.28 -7.03
C ARG A 42 -9.12 2.32 -7.23
N ILE A 43 -7.91 2.82 -7.06
CA ILE A 43 -6.67 2.06 -7.21
C ILE A 43 -6.06 1.84 -5.83
N VAL A 44 -5.68 0.60 -5.52
CA VAL A 44 -5.15 0.24 -4.19
C VAL A 44 -3.93 -0.68 -4.29
N CYS A 45 -3.05 -0.65 -3.30
CA CYS A 45 -2.05 -1.69 -3.09
C CYS A 45 -1.65 -1.84 -1.63
N TYR A 46 -1.05 -2.99 -1.33
CA TYR A 46 -0.44 -3.27 -0.04
C TYR A 46 1.07 -3.40 -0.14
N LEU A 47 1.74 -2.85 0.86
CA LEU A 47 3.18 -2.84 1.07
C LEU A 47 3.48 -3.23 2.52
N GLN A 48 4.73 -3.59 2.79
CA GLN A 48 5.29 -3.52 4.14
C GLN A 48 6.41 -2.50 4.20
N ASP A 49 6.46 -1.70 5.27
CA ASP A 49 7.64 -0.90 5.57
C ASP A 49 8.82 -1.79 6.02
N PRO A 50 10.03 -1.24 6.22
CA PRO A 50 11.19 -2.02 6.66
C PRO A 50 11.00 -2.73 8.02
N ASP A 51 10.09 -2.24 8.87
CA ASP A 51 9.78 -2.83 10.18
C ASP A 51 8.69 -3.92 10.08
N GLY A 52 8.13 -4.15 8.89
CA GLY A 52 7.11 -5.16 8.61
C GLY A 52 5.67 -4.70 8.87
N ASN A 53 5.43 -3.41 9.13
CA ASN A 53 4.09 -2.87 9.28
C ASN A 53 3.33 -2.95 7.97
N TRP A 54 2.04 -3.28 8.01
CA TRP A 54 1.19 -3.32 6.82
C TRP A 54 0.73 -1.91 6.45
N ILE A 55 1.03 -1.52 5.22
CA ILE A 55 0.63 -0.25 4.65
C ILE A 55 -0.32 -0.51 3.48
N GLU A 56 -1.44 0.21 3.45
CA GLU A 56 -2.33 0.29 2.30
C GLU A 56 -2.18 1.68 1.66
N LEU A 57 -1.96 1.72 0.36
CA LEU A 57 -2.07 2.95 -0.43
C LEU A 57 -3.39 2.91 -1.20
N LEU A 58 -4.08 4.04 -1.18
CA LEU A 58 -5.34 4.25 -1.88
C LEU A 58 -5.18 5.49 -2.75
N ASP A 59 -5.55 5.42 -4.02
CA ASP A 59 -5.78 6.59 -4.87
C ASP A 59 -7.22 6.51 -5.33
N ILE A 60 -8.03 7.30 -4.63
CA ILE A 60 -9.49 7.34 -4.73
C ILE A 60 -9.89 8.79 -5.00
N SER A 61 -10.41 9.00 -6.21
CA SER A 61 -10.96 10.29 -6.66
C SER A 61 -12.31 10.59 -6.03
#